data_AF-B4YE15-F1
#
_entry.id   AF-B4YE15-F1
#
_cell.length_a   1.000
_cell.length_b   1.000
_cell.length_c   1.000
_cell.angle_alpha   90.00
_cell.angle_beta   90.00
_cell.angle_gamma   90.00
#
_symmetry.space_group_name_H-M   'P 1'
#
loop_
_entity.id
_entity.type
_entity.pdbx_description
1 polymer ?
#
loop_
_entity_poly.entity_id
_entity_poly.type
_entity_poly.pdbx_seq_one_letter_code
_entity_poly.pdbx_strand_id
1 'polypeptide(L)'
;TSDYAGQVYDQLTPLCPIMLALSAASPIYRGYLADLDTRWRVISQSVDDRTREERGLETLKKDKFVINKSRYDSVDSYLSASICSDIKLVYDKDIYHQLREGGVDDLLAKHIAHMFISESR
;
A
#
# COMPACT_ATOMS: atom_id res chain seq x y z
N THR A 1 -6.33 19.75 13.44
CA THR A 1 -7.08 19.36 12.22
C THR A 1 -6.44 18.19 11.49
N SER A 2 -5.10 18.12 11.42
CA SER A 2 -4.38 16.98 10.81
C SER A 2 -4.62 15.64 11.56
N ASP A 3 -4.60 15.64 12.89
CA ASP A 3 -4.78 14.41 13.69
C ASP A 3 -6.15 13.73 13.48
N TYR A 4 -7.21 14.53 13.32
CA TYR A 4 -8.55 14.01 13.06
C TYR A 4 -8.63 13.28 11.70
N ALA A 5 -7.93 13.79 10.69
CA ALA A 5 -7.89 13.14 9.39
C ALA A 5 -7.20 11.76 9.48
N GLY A 6 -6.12 11.64 10.26
CA GLY A 6 -5.47 10.36 10.53
C GLY A 6 -6.38 9.36 11.24
N GLN A 7 -7.17 9.81 12.23
CA GLN A 7 -8.14 8.95 12.92
C GLN A 7 -9.27 8.45 12.00
N VAL A 8 -9.82 9.33 11.16
CA VAL A 8 -10.85 8.94 10.19
C VAL A 8 -10.29 7.96 9.15
N TYR A 9 -9.07 8.20 8.66
CA TYR A 9 -8.37 7.27 7.76
C TYR A 9 -8.24 5.87 8.38
N ASP A 10 -7.79 5.81 9.63
CA ASP A 10 -7.62 4.56 10.35
C ASP A 10 -8.95 3.83 10.57
N GLN A 11 -10.03 4.56 10.90
CA GLN A 11 -11.36 3.98 11.09
C GLN A 11 -11.98 3.43 9.80
N LEU A 12 -11.69 4.04 8.65
CA LEU A 12 -12.23 3.61 7.35
C LEU A 12 -11.47 2.42 6.76
N THR A 13 -10.19 2.25 7.10
CA THR A 13 -9.33 1.17 6.59
C THR A 13 -9.94 -0.23 6.72
N PRO A 14 -10.48 -0.68 7.87
CA PRO A 14 -11.13 -1.98 7.99
C PRO A 14 -12.48 -2.08 7.26
N LEU A 15 -13.14 -0.95 6.97
CA LEU A 15 -14.42 -0.93 6.24
C LEU A 15 -14.23 -1.11 4.72
N CYS A 16 -13.07 -0.72 4.18
CA CYS A 16 -12.77 -0.84 2.76
C CYS A 16 -13.01 -2.24 2.16
N PRO A 17 -12.45 -3.35 2.71
CA PRO A 17 -12.70 -4.69 2.16
C PRO A 17 -14.16 -5.15 2.30
N ILE A 18 -14.86 -4.72 3.35
CA ILE A 18 -16.29 -5.04 3.55
C ILE A 18 -17.13 -4.36 2.48
N MET A 19 -16.90 -3.07 2.24
CA MET A 19 -17.61 -2.32 1.21
C MET A 19 -17.27 -2.84 -0.19
N LEU A 20 -16.03 -3.25 -0.43
CA LEU A 20 -15.62 -3.88 -1.69
C LEU A 20 -16.41 -5.17 -1.97
N ALA A 21 -16.58 -6.03 -0.95
CA ALA A 21 -17.38 -7.25 -1.07
C ALA A 21 -18.87 -6.95 -1.25
N LEU A 22 -19.42 -6.00 -0.48
CA LEU A 22 -20.83 -5.62 -0.56
C LEU A 22 -21.21 -5.00 -1.90
N SER A 23 -20.29 -4.26 -2.51
CA SER A 23 -20.47 -3.60 -3.81
C SER A 23 -19.94 -4.42 -4.99
N ALA A 24 -19.75 -5.72 -4.81
CA ALA A 24 -19.25 -6.61 -5.85
C ALA A 24 -20.15 -6.57 -7.10
N ALA A 25 -19.55 -6.25 -8.24
CA ALA A 25 -20.27 -5.97 -9.48
C ALA A 25 -19.45 -6.29 -10.74
N SER A 26 -18.37 -7.07 -10.62
CA SER A 26 -17.49 -7.38 -11.75
C SER A 26 -17.12 -8.87 -11.84
N PRO A 27 -18.08 -9.77 -12.10
CA PRO A 27 -17.84 -11.21 -12.19
C PRO A 27 -17.34 -11.70 -13.56
N ILE A 28 -17.32 -10.83 -14.59
CA ILE A 28 -16.98 -11.22 -15.96
C ILE A 28 -15.76 -10.44 -16.45
N TYR A 29 -14.76 -11.16 -16.96
CA TYR A 29 -13.55 -10.58 -17.55
C TYR A 29 -13.24 -11.21 -18.90
N ARG A 30 -12.96 -10.37 -19.91
CA ARG A 30 -12.63 -10.80 -21.28
C ARG A 30 -13.65 -11.79 -21.89
N GLY A 31 -14.93 -11.66 -21.53
CA GLY A 31 -16.01 -12.53 -22.00
C GLY A 31 -16.17 -13.85 -21.24
N TYR A 32 -15.37 -14.09 -20.20
CA TYR A 32 -15.44 -15.29 -19.37
C TYR A 32 -15.95 -14.94 -17.97
N LEU A 33 -16.76 -15.84 -17.40
CA LEU A 33 -17.10 -15.79 -15.98
C LEU A 33 -15.85 -16.11 -15.17
N ALA A 34 -15.52 -15.25 -14.21
CA ALA A 34 -14.39 -15.42 -13.32
C ALA A 34 -14.84 -15.87 -11.94
N ASP A 35 -13.97 -16.62 -11.26
CA ASP A 35 -14.12 -16.96 -9.84
C ASP A 35 -13.68 -15.80 -8.95
N LEU A 36 -14.19 -14.60 -9.25
CA LEU A 36 -13.94 -13.33 -8.57
C LEU A 36 -15.12 -12.40 -8.81
N ASP A 37 -15.67 -11.81 -7.75
CA ASP A 37 -16.82 -10.90 -7.89
C ASP A 37 -16.41 -9.42 -7.92
N THR A 38 -15.14 -9.10 -7.65
CA THR A 38 -14.64 -7.73 -7.47
C THR A 38 -13.45 -7.38 -8.36
N ARG A 39 -13.38 -6.10 -8.76
CA ARG A 39 -12.38 -5.58 -9.70
C ARG A 39 -11.02 -5.29 -9.10
N TRP A 40 -10.90 -5.34 -7.77
CA TRP A 40 -9.70 -4.91 -7.05
C TRP A 40 -8.44 -5.63 -7.53
N ARG A 41 -8.49 -6.97 -7.59
CA ARG A 41 -7.34 -7.79 -7.97
C ARG A 41 -6.86 -7.51 -9.38
N VAL A 42 -7.80 -7.32 -10.31
CA VAL A 42 -7.49 -7.05 -11.72
C VAL A 42 -6.84 -5.68 -11.88
N ILE A 43 -7.37 -4.65 -11.21
CA ILE A 43 -6.82 -3.29 -11.27
C ILE A 43 -5.43 -3.25 -10.64
N SER A 44 -5.29 -3.80 -9.43
CA SER A 44 -4.01 -3.87 -8.71
C SER A 44 -2.90 -4.49 -9.56
N GLN A 45 -3.20 -5.61 -10.23
CA GLN A 45 -2.25 -6.31 -11.10
C GLN A 45 -2.03 -5.62 -12.45
N SER A 46 -3.00 -4.85 -12.96
CA SER A 46 -2.89 -4.18 -14.26
C SER A 46 -1.84 -3.07 -14.29
N VAL A 47 -1.50 -2.53 -13.13
CA VAL A 47 -0.51 -1.44 -12.94
C VAL A 47 0.65 -1.87 -12.04
N ASP A 48 0.80 -3.18 -11.79
CA ASP A 48 1.91 -3.70 -10.98
C ASP A 48 3.21 -3.66 -11.80
N ASP A 49 4.01 -2.64 -11.54
CA ASP A 49 5.27 -2.37 -12.23
C ASP A 49 6.47 -3.03 -11.54
N ARG A 50 6.27 -3.86 -10.51
CA ARG A 50 7.36 -4.47 -9.75
C ARG A 50 8.22 -5.40 -10.61
N THR A 51 9.54 -5.28 -10.46
CA THR A 51 10.51 -6.18 -11.09
C THR A 51 10.50 -7.56 -10.43
N ARG A 52 11.20 -8.52 -11.05
CA ARG A 52 11.38 -9.86 -10.47
C ARG A 52 12.23 -9.82 -9.19
N GLU A 53 13.18 -8.88 -9.10
CA GLU A 53 14.00 -8.64 -7.92
C GLU A 53 13.17 -8.06 -6.78
N GLU A 54 12.35 -7.02 -7.05
CA GLU A 54 11.47 -6.40 -6.05
C GLU A 54 10.39 -7.35 -5.55
N ARG A 55 9.89 -8.26 -6.40
CA ARG A 55 8.96 -9.32 -5.97
C ARG A 55 9.63 -10.42 -5.14
N GLY A 56 10.96 -10.36 -4.95
CA GLY A 56 11.73 -11.37 -4.22
C GLY A 56 11.87 -12.71 -4.95
N LEU A 57 11.61 -12.74 -6.27
CA LEU A 57 11.79 -13.93 -7.09
C LEU A 57 13.26 -14.14 -7.49
N GLU A 58 14.05 -13.06 -7.48
CA GLU A 58 15.47 -13.02 -7.78
C GLU A 58 16.21 -12.22 -6.70
N THR A 59 17.52 -12.44 -6.57
CA THR A 59 18.36 -11.68 -5.64
C THR A 59 18.47 -10.22 -6.08
N LEU A 60 18.33 -9.27 -5.13
CA LEU A 60 18.50 -7.84 -5.39
C LEU A 60 19.90 -7.54 -5.98
N LYS A 61 19.94 -6.95 -7.16
CA LYS A 61 21.17 -6.48 -7.83
C LYS A 61 21.07 -5.02 -8.24
N LYS A 62 19.92 -4.62 -8.78
CA LYS A 62 19.64 -3.25 -9.24
C LYS A 62 18.70 -2.53 -8.31
N ASP A 63 17.71 -3.25 -7.80
CA ASP A 63 16.67 -2.69 -6.96
C ASP A 63 17.10 -2.63 -5.49
N LYS A 64 16.61 -1.62 -4.77
CA LYS A 64 17.00 -1.35 -3.38
C LYS A 64 16.17 -2.14 -2.37
N PHE A 65 14.94 -2.50 -2.72
CA PHE A 65 13.95 -3.01 -1.78
C PHE A 65 13.19 -4.22 -2.34
N VAL A 66 12.82 -5.15 -1.46
CA VAL A 66 11.79 -6.17 -1.75
C VAL A 66 10.44 -5.59 -1.36
N ILE A 67 9.51 -5.52 -2.32
CA ILE A 67 8.21 -4.87 -2.20
C ILE A 67 7.10 -5.93 -2.31
N ASN A 68 6.34 -6.09 -1.23
CA ASN A 68 5.36 -7.17 -1.10
C ASN A 68 4.07 -6.94 -1.90
N LYS A 69 3.66 -5.68 -2.09
CA LYS A 69 2.39 -5.31 -2.75
C LYS A 69 2.61 -4.40 -3.94
N SER A 70 1.65 -4.38 -4.86
CA SER A 70 1.62 -3.42 -5.97
C SER A 70 1.47 -2.00 -5.41
N ARG A 71 1.94 -0.97 -6.14
CA ARG A 71 1.69 0.43 -5.77
C ARG A 71 0.18 0.72 -5.65
N TYR A 72 -0.62 0.03 -6.46
CA TYR A 72 -2.07 0.06 -6.34
C TYR A 72 -2.53 -1.16 -5.53
N ASP A 73 -2.59 -1.04 -4.21
CA ASP A 73 -3.07 -2.09 -3.32
C ASP A 73 -3.63 -1.51 -2.01
N SER A 74 -4.03 -2.39 -1.09
CA SER A 74 -4.63 -2.02 0.20
C SER A 74 -3.65 -1.25 1.07
N VAL A 75 -4.18 -0.53 2.05
CA VAL A 75 -3.38 0.25 3.01
C VAL A 75 -2.35 -0.63 3.73
N ASP A 76 -1.11 -0.15 3.86
CA ASP A 76 0.01 -0.84 4.52
C ASP A 76 0.17 -0.51 6.01
N SER A 77 -0.26 0.68 6.44
CA SER A 77 -0.01 1.18 7.78
C SER A 77 -1.10 2.14 8.25
N TYR A 78 -1.40 2.10 9.54
CA TYR A 78 -2.23 3.10 10.20
C TYR A 78 -1.43 4.39 10.51
N LEU A 79 -2.11 5.53 10.52
CA LEU A 79 -1.50 6.85 10.73
C LEU A 79 -1.53 7.32 12.18
N SER A 80 -2.45 6.79 13.00
CA SER A 80 -2.63 7.18 14.40
C SER A 80 -2.56 5.99 15.36
N ALA A 81 -2.90 4.78 14.91
CA ALA A 81 -2.91 3.57 15.73
C ALA A 81 -1.74 2.62 15.40
N SER A 82 -0.54 2.93 15.91
CA SER A 82 0.67 2.11 15.68
C SER A 82 0.53 0.64 16.10
N ILE A 83 -0.24 0.37 17.15
CA ILE A 83 -0.50 -0.97 17.69
C ILE A 83 -1.28 -1.84 16.70
N CYS A 84 -2.03 -1.25 15.78
CA CYS A 84 -2.84 -1.98 14.80
C CYS A 84 -2.04 -2.35 13.53
N SER A 85 -0.77 -1.95 13.42
CA SER A 85 0.07 -2.19 12.24
C SER A 85 1.02 -3.37 12.47
N ASP A 86 0.55 -4.58 12.18
CA ASP A 86 1.33 -5.82 12.38
C ASP A 86 2.27 -6.16 11.20
N ILE A 87 2.19 -5.40 10.12
CA ILE A 87 2.95 -5.64 8.90
C ILE A 87 4.27 -4.87 8.96
N LYS A 88 5.37 -5.55 8.61
CA LYS A 88 6.68 -4.88 8.47
C LYS A 88 6.68 -3.95 7.26
N LEU A 89 6.51 -2.66 7.51
CA LEU A 89 6.56 -1.62 6.49
C LEU A 89 7.99 -1.44 5.96
N VAL A 90 8.16 -1.54 4.64
CA VAL A 90 9.42 -1.22 3.95
C VAL A 90 9.35 0.23 3.51
N TYR A 91 10.30 1.08 3.88
CA TYR A 91 10.25 2.49 3.51
C TYR A 91 11.66 3.04 3.28
N ASP A 92 11.76 4.14 2.52
CA ASP A 92 13.03 4.81 2.30
C ASP A 92 13.44 5.62 3.55
N LYS A 93 14.61 5.27 4.12
CA LYS A 93 15.10 5.91 5.35
C LYS A 93 15.52 7.35 5.12
N ASP A 94 16.08 7.67 3.96
CA ASP A 94 16.58 9.01 3.65
C ASP A 94 15.40 9.98 3.58
N ILE A 95 14.32 9.58 2.90
CA ILE A 95 13.06 10.35 2.83
C ILE A 95 12.42 10.46 4.22
N TYR A 96 12.38 9.37 4.98
CA TYR A 96 11.88 9.40 6.36
C TYR A 96 12.65 10.41 7.23
N HIS A 97 13.98 10.42 7.15
CA HIS A 97 14.80 11.37 7.92
C HIS A 97 14.54 12.82 7.50
N GLN A 98 14.45 13.10 6.20
CA GLN A 98 14.10 14.43 5.70
C GLN A 98 12.73 14.91 6.21
N LEU A 99 11.72 14.02 6.23
CA LEU A 99 10.39 14.34 6.74
C LEU A 99 10.40 14.59 8.26
N ARG A 100 11.15 13.80 9.02
CA ARG A 100 11.30 13.99 10.48
C ARG A 100 12.01 15.28 10.83
N GLU A 101 13.06 15.65 10.10
CA GLU A 101 13.74 16.94 10.25
C GLU A 101 12.81 18.11 9.91
N GLY A 102 11.90 17.91 8.94
CA GLY A 102 10.83 18.86 8.61
C GLY A 102 9.68 18.94 9.62
N GLY A 103 9.73 18.18 10.72
CA GLY A 103 8.72 18.21 11.78
C GLY A 103 7.48 17.33 11.53
N VAL A 104 7.53 16.40 10.58
CA VAL A 104 6.44 15.44 10.33
C VAL A 104 6.41 14.37 11.42
N ASP A 105 5.21 13.94 11.81
CA ASP A 105 5.03 12.86 12.79
C ASP A 105 5.65 11.53 12.32
N ASP A 106 6.05 10.66 13.26
CA ASP A 106 6.72 9.39 12.96
C ASP A 106 5.90 8.48 12.05
N LEU A 107 4.62 8.27 12.36
CA LEU A 107 3.76 7.35 11.61
C LEU A 107 3.46 7.90 10.22
N LEU A 108 3.16 9.20 10.15
CA LEU A 108 2.92 9.88 8.87
C LEU A 108 4.18 9.91 8.01
N ALA A 109 5.36 10.16 8.59
CA ALA A 109 6.63 10.15 7.87
C ALA A 109 6.94 8.75 7.31
N LYS A 110 6.70 7.68 8.08
CA LYS A 110 6.86 6.29 7.61
C LYS A 110 5.88 5.96 6.47
N HIS A 111 4.63 6.38 6.60
CA HIS A 111 3.61 6.17 5.56
C HIS A 111 4.01 6.86 4.24
N ILE A 112 4.45 8.12 4.31
CA ILE A 112 4.90 8.87 3.12
C ILE A 112 6.18 8.25 2.54
N ALA A 113 7.16 7.93 3.37
CA ALA A 113 8.40 7.31 2.93
C ALA A 113 8.18 5.92 2.30
N HIS A 114 7.15 5.19 2.73
CA HIS A 114 6.73 3.94 2.09
C HIS A 114 6.20 4.17 0.68
N MET A 115 5.37 5.20 0.45
CA MET A 115 4.84 5.49 -0.89
C MET A 115 5.96 5.74 -1.91
N PHE A 116 7.02 6.44 -1.50
CA PHE A 116 8.13 6.80 -2.39
C PHE A 116 9.05 5.64 -2.79
N ILE A 117 9.02 4.49 -2.09
CA ILE A 117 9.85 3.33 -2.50
C ILE A 117 9.51 2.83 -3.90
N SER A 118 8.27 3.07 -4.33
CA SER A 118 7.78 2.66 -5.65
C SER A 118 8.06 3.71 -6.72
N GLU A 119 8.35 4.97 -6.35
CA GLU A 119 8.62 6.07 -7.28
C GLU A 119 10.11 6.30 -7.52
N SER A 120 10.97 5.94 -6.57
CA SER A 120 12.40 6.28 -6.58
C SER A 120 13.28 5.38 -7.46
N ARG A 121 12.80 4.99 -8.64
CA ARG A 121 13.60 4.25 -9.63
C ARG A 121 14.51 5.15 -10.45
#